data_AF-A0A3B0BRE8-F1
#
_entry.id   AF-A0A3B0BRE8-F1
#
_cell.length_a   1.000
_cell.length_b   1.000
_cell.length_c   1.000
_cell.angle_alpha   90.00
_cell.angle_beta   90.00
_cell.angle_gamma   90.00
#
_symmetry.space_group_name_H-M   'P 1'
#
loop_
_entity.id
_entity.type
_entity.pdbx_description
1 polymer ?
#
loop_
_entity_poly.entity_id
_entity_poly.type
_entity_poly.pdbx_seq_one_letter_code
_entity_poly.pdbx_strand_id
1 'polypeptide(L)'
;MGIEILSVSGGRVPMVDKEVEARNKANGPVVPGRMSPEELVELEQRLAQKAGPQVKPWEPTLNRDSYLQLRITGKNRKDITLSHFNNEENKLVKQLREWGLIDRNKEEEAMSQMKLDALTREEYLTRRAAGETRTKIMKLLGVNTNPFYAKLTEWGLKEKAAEDEALAALKPAPAADASPAELQQEGHASEEATAQIITEAELGLIAEKDAEIGRLREKIKIDEQELTNFKAAAAHWQEVAEQEKGGRAQDNEVAESYIDTVVGRNRQMDTEIAHLKGIVTELTETCETLGTELEVANRSLQKDYEDRRESEAMHYDAEQAATQIMLLEAENKRLQTEARIANDVAENLRSRVRVLEDERERNRGFVFLRLPILPGDHPIRQRIDLNAGIDRFATEIELSAMNRERAASELFQLVQIFVGFIHSEMEDLHPEQDDVFGFVKRYFAHHNARHLATLAGREQAG
;
A
#
# COMPACT_ATOMS: atom_id res chain seq x y z
N MET A 1 18.09 -8.91 -67.11
CA MET A 1 18.43 -8.54 -65.71
C MET A 1 17.77 -7.19 -65.46
N GLY A 2 16.86 -7.08 -64.50
CA GLY A 2 16.14 -5.84 -64.20
C GLY A 2 16.63 -5.28 -62.88
N ILE A 3 17.18 -4.07 -62.89
CA ILE A 3 17.62 -3.38 -61.66
C ILE A 3 16.48 -2.46 -61.23
N GLU A 4 15.82 -2.80 -60.11
CA GLU A 4 14.90 -1.90 -59.42
C GLU A 4 15.60 -1.24 -58.24
N ILE A 5 15.68 0.09 -58.28
CA ILE A 5 16.32 0.90 -57.25
C ILE A 5 15.25 1.42 -56.29
N LEU A 6 15.12 0.76 -55.13
CA LEU A 6 14.24 1.18 -54.05
C LEU A 6 14.97 2.18 -53.16
N SER A 7 14.43 3.40 -53.01
CA SER A 7 14.94 4.36 -52.04
C SER A 7 14.52 3.94 -50.64
N VAL A 8 15.48 3.65 -49.76
CA VAL A 8 15.24 3.60 -48.32
C VAL A 8 15.22 5.05 -47.83
N SER A 9 14.08 5.71 -47.98
CA SER A 9 13.86 6.99 -47.30
C SER A 9 13.75 6.71 -45.79
N GLY A 10 14.88 6.82 -45.09
CA GLY A 10 14.97 6.83 -43.63
C GLY A 10 14.38 8.11 -43.02
N GLY A 11 13.25 8.58 -43.54
CA GLY A 11 12.47 9.63 -42.91
C GLY A 11 11.88 9.06 -41.63
N ARG A 12 12.32 9.57 -40.47
CA ARG A 12 11.51 9.49 -39.25
C ARG A 12 10.17 10.11 -39.60
N VAL A 13 9.18 9.26 -39.87
CA VAL A 13 7.78 9.65 -39.80
C VAL A 13 7.60 10.17 -38.38
N PRO A 14 7.27 11.45 -38.16
CA PRO A 14 6.87 11.88 -36.84
C PRO A 14 5.68 10.99 -36.47
N MET A 15 5.85 10.14 -35.44
CA MET A 15 4.73 9.47 -34.83
C MET A 15 3.84 10.57 -34.29
N VAL A 16 2.83 10.95 -35.07
CA VAL A 16 1.70 11.70 -34.55
C VAL A 16 1.08 10.77 -33.52
N ASP A 17 1.09 11.20 -32.26
CA ASP A 17 0.48 10.47 -31.17
C ASP A 17 -0.95 10.08 -31.55
N LYS A 18 -1.19 8.77 -31.72
CA LYS A 18 -2.51 8.23 -32.10
C LYS A 18 -3.60 8.60 -31.09
N GLU A 19 -3.22 9.03 -29.88
CA GLU A 19 -4.14 9.63 -28.90
C GLU A 19 -4.72 10.98 -29.34
N VAL A 20 -3.96 11.78 -30.11
CA VAL A 20 -4.40 13.08 -30.64
C VAL A 20 -5.41 12.89 -31.78
N GLU A 21 -5.19 11.90 -32.65
CA GLU A 21 -6.14 11.54 -33.71
C GLU A 21 -7.41 10.87 -33.16
N ALA A 22 -7.30 10.03 -32.13
CA ALA A 22 -8.47 9.43 -31.48
C ALA A 22 -9.35 10.49 -30.79
N ARG A 23 -8.73 11.52 -30.17
CA ARG A 23 -9.47 12.67 -29.62
C ARG A 23 -10.13 13.53 -30.70
N ASN A 24 -9.49 13.70 -31.85
CA ASN A 24 -10.07 14.47 -32.97
C ASN A 24 -11.17 13.70 -33.74
N LYS A 25 -11.19 12.37 -33.71
CA LYS A 25 -12.27 11.56 -34.33
C LYS A 25 -13.51 11.42 -33.45
N ALA A 26 -13.36 11.49 -32.12
CA ALA A 26 -14.47 11.42 -31.18
C ALA A 26 -15.27 12.75 -31.11
N ASN A 27 -14.59 13.87 -31.36
CA ASN A 27 -15.25 15.17 -31.55
C ASN A 27 -15.60 15.31 -33.03
N GLY A 28 -16.86 15.07 -33.38
CA GLY A 28 -17.37 15.26 -34.75
C GLY A 28 -17.02 16.65 -35.32
N PRO A 29 -17.21 16.88 -36.63
CA PRO A 29 -16.84 18.13 -37.28
C PRO A 29 -17.49 19.30 -36.55
N VAL A 30 -16.69 20.05 -35.81
CA VAL A 30 -17.08 21.35 -35.27
C VAL A 30 -17.22 22.23 -36.50
N VAL A 31 -18.45 22.36 -37.00
CA VAL A 31 -18.81 23.43 -37.92
C VAL A 31 -18.46 24.71 -37.15
N PRO A 32 -17.46 25.50 -37.57
CA PRO A 32 -17.27 26.80 -36.98
C PRO A 32 -18.45 27.63 -37.47
N GLY A 33 -19.53 27.64 -36.69
CA GLY A 33 -20.51 28.70 -36.77
C GLY A 33 -19.73 29.98 -36.59
N ARG A 34 -19.48 30.70 -37.69
CA ARG A 34 -18.93 32.04 -37.63
C ARG A 34 -19.99 32.87 -36.91
N MET A 35 -19.87 32.98 -35.59
CA MET A 35 -20.58 33.99 -34.83
C MET A 35 -20.28 35.32 -35.50
N SER A 36 -21.33 36.08 -35.78
CA SER A 36 -21.17 37.42 -36.35
C SER A 36 -20.34 38.28 -35.37
N PRO A 37 -19.62 39.30 -35.86
CA PRO A 37 -18.89 40.22 -34.98
C PRO A 37 -19.77 40.81 -33.86
N GLU A 38 -21.08 40.94 -34.09
CA GLU A 38 -22.05 41.44 -33.12
C GLU A 38 -22.33 40.40 -32.02
N GLU A 39 -22.46 39.12 -32.36
CA GLU A 39 -22.64 38.02 -31.39
C GLU A 39 -21.39 37.79 -30.54
N LEU A 40 -20.19 38.01 -31.09
CA LEU A 40 -18.93 37.96 -30.33
C LEU A 40 -18.88 39.07 -29.27
N VAL A 41 -19.27 40.28 -29.63
CA VAL A 41 -19.32 41.42 -28.69
C VAL A 41 -20.39 41.20 -27.62
N GLU A 42 -21.54 40.61 -27.96
CA GLU A 42 -22.60 40.30 -26.99
C GLU A 42 -22.19 39.17 -26.04
N LEU A 43 -21.43 38.19 -26.53
CA LEU A 43 -20.88 37.09 -25.72
C LEU A 43 -19.76 37.57 -24.80
N GLU A 44 -18.89 38.47 -25.27
CA GLU A 44 -17.87 39.15 -24.45
C GLU A 44 -18.52 40.03 -23.38
N GLN A 45 -19.58 40.78 -23.71
CA GLN A 45 -20.35 41.56 -22.74
C GLN A 45 -21.05 40.68 -21.70
N ARG A 46 -21.61 39.53 -22.11
CA ARG A 46 -22.20 38.55 -21.17
C ARG A 46 -21.17 37.87 -20.28
N LEU A 47 -19.95 37.61 -20.78
CA LEU A 47 -18.85 37.08 -19.97
C LEU A 47 -18.32 38.13 -18.99
N ALA A 48 -18.24 39.40 -19.41
CA ALA A 48 -17.85 40.51 -18.54
C ALA A 48 -18.88 40.80 -17.44
N GLN A 49 -20.17 40.61 -17.71
CA GLN A 49 -21.26 40.78 -16.73
C GLN A 49 -21.47 39.57 -15.80
N LYS A 50 -20.90 38.39 -16.14
CA LYS A 50 -20.91 37.17 -15.30
C LYS A 50 -19.73 37.07 -14.33
N ALA A 51 -19.12 38.20 -13.96
CA ALA A 51 -18.24 38.25 -12.80
C ALA A 51 -19.08 38.08 -11.53
N GLY A 52 -19.43 36.83 -11.20
CA GLY A 52 -19.87 36.46 -9.86
C GLY A 52 -18.83 36.89 -8.81
N PRO A 53 -19.18 36.87 -7.52
CA PRO A 53 -18.27 37.29 -6.46
C PRO A 53 -16.90 36.66 -6.68
N GLN A 54 -15.85 37.48 -6.82
CA GLN A 54 -14.49 36.98 -6.95
C GLN A 54 -14.17 36.17 -5.70
N VAL A 55 -14.29 34.85 -5.80
CA VAL A 55 -13.83 33.93 -4.77
C VAL A 55 -12.32 34.12 -4.72
N LYS A 56 -11.83 34.77 -3.67
CA LYS A 56 -10.39 34.94 -3.44
C LYS A 56 -9.71 33.57 -3.62
N PRO A 57 -8.58 33.50 -4.35
CA PRO A 57 -7.81 32.27 -4.45
C PRO A 57 -7.56 31.76 -3.03
N TRP A 58 -8.03 30.54 -2.75
CA TRP A 58 -7.86 29.94 -1.44
C TRP A 58 -6.36 29.81 -1.11
N GLU A 59 -5.96 30.40 0.00
CA GLU A 59 -4.60 30.30 0.53
C GLU A 59 -4.49 29.07 1.43
N PRO A 60 -3.39 28.29 1.34
CA PRO A 60 -3.25 27.11 2.17
C PRO A 60 -3.09 27.45 3.65
N THR A 61 -4.11 27.15 4.45
CA THR A 61 -4.10 27.42 5.89
C THR A 61 -3.42 26.32 6.71
N LEU A 62 -3.14 25.16 6.10
CA LEU A 62 -2.60 24.00 6.80
C LEU A 62 -1.10 23.86 6.50
N ASN A 63 -0.27 23.76 7.55
CA ASN A 63 1.15 23.46 7.43
C ASN A 63 1.41 21.94 7.52
N ARG A 64 2.65 21.53 7.21
CA ARG A 64 3.06 20.11 7.18
C ARG A 64 2.82 19.40 8.50
N ASP A 65 3.17 20.03 9.63
CA ASP A 65 3.12 19.39 10.94
C ASP A 65 1.69 19.26 11.46
N SER A 66 0.84 20.28 11.26
CA SER A 66 -0.58 20.22 11.55
C SER A 66 -1.29 19.16 10.71
N TYR A 67 -0.91 19.00 9.44
CA TYR A 67 -1.41 17.90 8.61
C TYR A 67 -1.05 16.53 9.21
N LEU A 68 0.22 16.31 9.57
CA LEU A 68 0.66 15.05 10.15
C LEU A 68 -0.01 14.78 11.50
N GLN A 69 -0.20 15.79 12.36
CA GLN A 69 -0.96 15.64 13.61
C GLN A 69 -2.40 15.20 13.36
N LEU A 70 -3.11 15.82 12.42
CA LEU A 70 -4.48 15.41 12.08
C LEU A 70 -4.54 13.95 11.62
N ARG A 71 -3.55 13.51 10.84
CA ARG A 71 -3.43 12.12 10.41
C ARG A 71 -3.12 11.17 11.57
N ILE A 72 -2.23 11.56 12.49
CA ILE A 72 -1.92 10.80 13.72
C ILE A 72 -3.16 10.65 14.60
N THR A 73 -4.01 11.69 14.70
CA THR A 73 -5.28 11.63 15.44
C THR A 73 -6.36 10.80 14.75
N GLY A 74 -6.08 10.24 13.57
CA GLY A 74 -6.99 9.34 12.84
C GLY A 74 -7.90 10.01 11.82
N LYS A 75 -7.74 11.31 11.53
CA LYS A 75 -8.54 11.95 10.47
C LYS A 75 -8.15 11.43 9.09
N ASN A 76 -9.14 11.11 8.27
CA ASN A 76 -8.90 10.67 6.91
C ASN A 76 -8.51 11.86 6.02
N ARG A 77 -7.78 11.59 4.93
CA ARG A 77 -7.45 12.60 3.91
C ARG A 77 -8.69 13.30 3.39
N LYS A 78 -9.80 12.57 3.17
CA LYS A 78 -11.09 13.13 2.75
C LYS A 78 -11.62 14.18 3.73
N ASP A 79 -11.56 13.91 5.03
CA ASP A 79 -12.02 14.85 6.07
C ASP A 79 -11.14 16.08 6.14
N ILE A 80 -9.82 15.90 5.96
CA ILE A 80 -8.86 17.01 5.88
C ILE A 80 -9.11 17.84 4.63
N THR A 81 -9.35 17.22 3.47
CA THR A 81 -9.71 17.92 2.23
C THR A 81 -11.00 18.71 2.38
N LEU A 82 -12.00 18.13 3.03
CA LEU A 82 -13.29 18.78 3.26
C LEU A 82 -13.15 19.99 4.21
N SER A 83 -12.44 19.83 5.32
CA SER A 83 -12.32 20.86 6.36
C SER A 83 -11.30 21.95 6.02
N HIS A 84 -10.21 21.62 5.35
CA HIS A 84 -9.13 22.55 5.08
C HIS A 84 -9.03 22.95 3.60
N PHE A 85 -9.42 22.11 2.64
CA PHE A 85 -9.20 22.36 1.20
C PHE A 85 -10.50 22.55 0.39
N ASN A 86 -11.63 22.88 1.03
CA ASN A 86 -12.93 23.07 0.36
C ASN A 86 -13.32 21.92 -0.58
N ASN A 87 -13.00 20.68 -0.21
CA ASN A 87 -13.23 19.48 -1.03
C ASN A 87 -12.44 19.43 -2.37
N GLU A 88 -11.39 20.24 -2.52
CA GLU A 88 -10.52 20.24 -3.71
C GLU A 88 -9.31 19.30 -3.52
N GLU A 89 -9.48 18.02 -3.88
CA GLU A 89 -8.45 16.98 -3.68
C GLU A 89 -7.12 17.29 -4.40
N ASN A 90 -7.17 17.88 -5.60
CA ASN A 90 -5.98 18.25 -6.37
C ASN A 90 -5.08 19.25 -5.62
N LYS A 91 -5.65 20.13 -4.80
CA LYS A 91 -4.88 21.09 -3.99
C LYS A 91 -4.14 20.40 -2.85
N LEU A 92 -4.80 19.46 -2.18
CA LEU A 92 -4.15 18.64 -1.15
C LEU A 92 -3.02 17.82 -1.77
N VAL A 93 -3.24 17.16 -2.91
CA VAL A 93 -2.20 16.38 -3.60
C VAL A 93 -1.01 17.25 -3.98
N LYS A 94 -1.24 18.47 -4.46
CA LYS A 94 -0.17 19.43 -4.77
C LYS A 94 0.63 19.81 -3.51
N GLN A 95 -0.05 20.14 -2.41
CA GLN A 95 0.63 20.43 -1.13
C GLN A 95 1.40 19.24 -0.58
N LEU A 96 0.85 18.02 -0.64
CA LEU A 96 1.54 16.81 -0.21
C LEU A 96 2.82 16.59 -1.02
N ARG A 97 2.77 16.86 -2.33
CA ARG A 97 3.96 16.81 -3.19
C ARG A 97 5.00 17.87 -2.80
N GLU A 98 4.56 19.09 -2.49
CA GLU A 98 5.44 20.17 -2.01
C GLU A 98 6.10 19.82 -0.66
N TRP A 99 5.39 19.10 0.23
CA TRP A 99 5.94 18.59 1.49
C TRP A 99 6.75 17.29 1.37
N GLY A 100 6.87 16.73 0.16
CA GLY A 100 7.56 15.46 -0.09
C GLY A 100 6.78 14.21 0.35
N LEU A 101 5.51 14.35 0.72
CA LEU A 101 4.59 13.29 1.16
C LEU A 101 3.83 12.69 -0.04
N ILE A 102 4.55 12.38 -1.12
CA ILE A 102 3.97 11.98 -2.42
C ILE A 102 3.21 10.66 -2.32
N ASP A 103 3.75 9.72 -1.56
CA ASP A 103 3.22 8.37 -1.42
C ASP A 103 2.83 8.07 0.03
N ARG A 104 1.91 7.13 0.20
CA ARG A 104 1.43 6.69 1.53
C ARG A 104 2.58 6.25 2.45
N ASN A 105 3.60 5.59 1.90
CA ASN A 105 4.76 5.15 2.69
C ASN A 105 5.55 6.34 3.27
N LYS A 106 5.78 7.40 2.48
CA LYS A 106 6.49 8.61 2.95
C LYS A 106 5.68 9.38 3.99
N GLU A 107 4.36 9.34 3.86
CA GLU A 107 3.45 9.89 4.86
C GLU A 107 3.51 9.11 6.17
N GLU A 108 3.45 7.78 6.10
CA GLU A 108 3.58 6.91 7.28
C GLU A 108 4.94 7.07 7.96
N GLU A 109 6.04 7.13 7.20
CA GLU A 109 7.37 7.42 7.71
C GLU A 109 7.44 8.77 8.44
N ALA A 110 6.85 9.83 7.86
CA ALA A 110 6.83 11.15 8.48
C ALA A 110 5.98 11.20 9.76
N MET A 111 4.85 10.49 9.79
CA MET A 111 4.03 10.35 11.00
C MET A 111 4.76 9.57 12.10
N SER A 112 5.42 8.47 11.74
CA SER A 112 6.20 7.67 12.68
C SER A 112 7.38 8.45 13.24
N GLN A 113 8.07 9.22 12.40
CA GLN A 113 9.13 10.12 12.86
C GLN A 113 8.60 11.18 13.82
N MET A 114 7.46 11.80 13.50
CA MET A 114 6.84 12.80 14.38
C MET A 114 6.42 12.21 15.74
N LYS A 115 5.87 10.99 15.76
CA LYS A 115 5.56 10.26 17.01
C LYS A 115 6.81 9.93 17.81
N LEU A 116 7.89 9.55 17.13
CA LEU A 116 9.18 9.26 17.77
C LEU A 116 9.80 10.51 18.39
N ASP A 117 9.72 11.66 17.70
CA ASP A 117 10.26 12.92 18.21
C ASP A 117 9.41 13.52 19.35
N ALA A 118 8.12 13.18 19.40
CA ALA A 118 7.24 13.50 20.53
C ALA A 118 7.52 12.63 21.77
N LEU A 119 8.06 11.41 21.59
CA LEU A 119 8.38 10.52 22.70
C LEU A 119 9.58 11.08 23.47
N THR A 120 9.40 11.39 24.75
CA THR A 120 10.50 11.83 25.62
C THR A 120 11.21 10.65 26.27
N ARG A 121 12.45 10.87 26.72
CA ARG A 121 13.23 9.88 27.49
C ARG A 121 12.47 9.40 28.73
N GLU A 122 11.81 10.31 29.44
CA GLU A 122 11.06 10.02 30.67
C GLU A 122 9.80 9.20 30.39
N GLU A 123 9.04 9.54 29.34
CA GLU A 123 7.86 8.78 28.94
C GLU A 123 8.24 7.34 28.54
N TYR A 124 9.32 7.20 27.77
CA TYR A 124 9.88 5.91 27.41
C TYR A 124 10.23 5.07 28.67
N LEU A 125 10.98 5.65 29.62
CA LEU A 125 11.35 4.95 30.85
C LEU A 125 10.14 4.61 31.71
N THR A 126 9.12 5.47 31.76
CA THR A 126 7.88 5.21 32.50
C THR A 126 7.13 4.01 31.92
N ARG A 127 7.02 3.91 30.58
CA ARG A 127 6.41 2.74 29.91
C ARG A 127 7.23 1.46 30.13
N ARG A 128 8.56 1.57 30.12
CA ARG A 128 9.46 0.46 30.46
C ARG A 128 9.31 0.02 31.93
N ALA A 129 9.15 0.95 32.86
CA ALA A 129 8.88 0.67 34.28
C ALA A 129 7.51 0.02 34.49
N ALA A 130 6.52 0.35 33.65
CA ALA A 130 5.22 -0.32 33.60
C ALA A 130 5.26 -1.72 32.96
N GLY A 131 6.44 -2.21 32.56
CA GLY A 131 6.63 -3.56 32.01
C GLY A 131 6.46 -3.67 30.50
N GLU A 132 6.26 -2.56 29.76
CA GLU A 132 6.21 -2.63 28.30
C GLU A 132 7.59 -2.98 27.72
N THR A 133 7.65 -3.94 26.79
CA THR A 133 8.91 -4.28 26.11
C THR A 133 9.27 -3.23 25.04
N ARG A 134 10.56 -3.11 24.71
CA ARG A 134 11.03 -2.21 23.63
C ARG A 134 10.24 -2.42 22.33
N THR A 135 10.00 -3.68 21.97
CA THR A 135 9.22 -4.08 20.80
C THR A 135 7.75 -3.64 20.90
N LYS A 136 7.13 -3.71 22.07
CA LYS A 136 5.75 -3.26 22.30
C LYS A 136 5.63 -1.75 22.13
N ILE A 137 6.55 -0.99 22.74
CA ILE A 137 6.60 0.49 22.61
C ILE A 137 6.81 0.89 21.15
N MET A 138 7.75 0.25 20.45
CA MET A 138 8.03 0.49 19.04
C MET A 138 6.80 0.20 18.14
N LYS A 139 6.10 -0.92 18.39
CA LYS A 139 4.86 -1.27 17.66
C LYS A 139 3.73 -0.27 17.93
N LEU A 140 3.55 0.17 19.17
CA LEU A 140 2.53 1.16 19.53
C LEU A 140 2.77 2.52 18.86
N LEU A 141 4.03 2.92 18.71
CA LEU A 141 4.39 4.15 18.02
C LEU A 141 4.36 4.00 16.49
N GLY A 142 4.36 2.77 15.96
CA GLY A 142 4.40 2.49 14.53
C GLY A 142 5.73 2.87 13.88
N VAL A 143 6.82 2.86 14.65
CA VAL A 143 8.13 3.36 14.21
C VAL A 143 9.00 2.21 13.70
N ASN A 144 9.74 2.45 12.63
CA ASN A 144 10.71 1.49 12.11
C ASN A 144 11.85 1.24 13.12
N THR A 145 12.42 0.04 13.08
CA THR A 145 13.47 -0.41 14.01
C THR A 145 14.67 0.56 14.06
N ASN A 146 15.18 0.96 12.89
CA ASN A 146 16.39 1.79 12.79
C ASN A 146 16.27 3.17 13.48
N PRO A 147 15.28 4.02 13.15
CA PRO A 147 15.13 5.33 13.80
C PRO A 147 14.84 5.20 15.30
N PHE A 148 14.08 4.19 15.72
CA PHE A 148 13.81 3.95 17.15
C PHE A 148 15.10 3.68 17.94
N TYR A 149 15.96 2.78 17.47
CA TYR A 149 17.24 2.52 18.14
C TYR A 149 18.25 3.66 18.03
N ALA A 150 18.18 4.48 16.98
CA ALA A 150 18.96 5.71 16.89
C ALA A 150 18.58 6.68 18.02
N LYS A 151 17.28 6.85 18.29
CA LYS A 151 16.77 7.67 19.41
C LYS A 151 17.21 7.13 20.77
N LEU A 152 17.16 5.82 20.97
CA LEU A 152 17.68 5.20 22.19
C LEU A 152 19.20 5.40 22.36
N THR A 153 19.94 5.46 21.25
CA THR A 153 21.38 5.77 21.28
C THR A 153 21.61 7.23 21.68
N GLU A 154 20.82 8.17 21.15
CA GLU A 154 20.84 9.59 21.51
C GLU A 154 20.59 9.80 23.01
N TRP A 155 19.69 9.02 23.61
CA TRP A 155 19.40 9.05 25.05
C TRP A 155 20.37 8.26 25.93
N GLY A 156 21.33 7.55 25.33
CA GLY A 156 22.25 6.67 26.06
C GLY A 156 21.60 5.40 26.63
N LEU A 157 20.44 4.96 26.12
CA LEU A 157 19.66 3.81 26.59
C LEU A 157 19.75 2.58 25.67
N LYS A 158 20.63 2.62 24.66
CA LYS A 158 20.77 1.51 23.68
C LYS A 158 21.16 0.20 24.38
N GLU A 159 22.12 0.26 25.27
CA GLU A 159 22.61 -0.89 26.03
C GLU A 159 21.67 -1.22 27.18
N LYS A 160 21.49 -2.53 27.45
CA LYS A 160 20.59 -2.99 28.50
C LYS A 160 21.02 -2.49 29.89
N ALA A 161 22.32 -2.47 30.17
CA ALA A 161 22.86 -1.99 31.43
C ALA A 161 22.50 -0.51 31.72
N ALA A 162 22.66 0.36 30.72
CA ALA A 162 22.33 1.78 30.84
C ALA A 162 20.80 2.01 30.97
N GLU A 163 19.98 1.18 30.33
CA GLU A 163 18.53 1.21 30.51
C GLU A 163 18.12 0.74 31.91
N ASP A 164 18.69 -0.35 32.40
CA ASP A 164 18.40 -0.91 33.73
C ASP A 164 18.83 0.07 34.85
N GLU A 165 19.97 0.77 34.69
CA GLU A 165 20.41 1.83 35.59
C GLU A 165 19.44 3.03 35.60
N ALA A 166 18.99 3.48 34.43
CA ALA A 166 18.01 4.56 34.31
C ALA A 166 16.64 4.18 34.89
N LEU A 167 16.23 2.90 34.77
CA LEU A 167 15.01 2.38 35.38
C LEU A 167 15.13 2.27 36.91
N ALA A 168 16.30 1.87 37.42
CA ALA A 168 16.56 1.82 38.84
C ALA A 168 16.49 3.21 39.50
N ALA A 169 16.96 4.25 38.80
CA ALA A 169 16.87 5.64 39.26
C ALA A 169 15.43 6.20 39.31
N LEU A 170 14.48 5.61 38.56
CA LEU A 170 13.08 6.03 38.52
C LEU A 170 12.21 5.35 39.59
N LYS A 171 12.67 4.23 40.16
CA LYS A 171 12.02 3.64 41.33
C LYS A 171 12.29 4.53 42.53
N PRO A 172 11.26 5.03 43.24
CA PRO A 172 11.48 5.74 44.50
C PRO A 172 12.25 4.81 45.44
N ALA A 173 13.33 5.33 46.02
CA ALA A 173 14.17 4.58 46.95
C ALA A 173 13.27 3.94 48.02
N PRO A 174 13.32 2.61 48.22
CA PRO A 174 12.65 2.02 49.38
C PRO A 174 13.23 2.70 50.62
N ALA A 175 12.33 3.13 51.52
CA ALA A 175 12.72 3.64 52.83
C ALA A 175 13.75 2.67 53.43
N ALA A 176 14.93 3.22 53.73
CA ALA A 176 16.03 2.47 54.29
C ALA A 176 15.58 1.86 55.62
N ASP A 177 15.61 0.53 55.72
CA ASP A 177 16.01 -0.14 56.94
C ASP A 177 16.53 -1.56 56.65
N ALA A 178 17.68 -1.84 57.27
CA ALA A 178 18.35 -3.12 57.52
C ALA A 178 19.09 -3.84 56.35
N SER A 179 20.42 -3.67 56.38
CA SER A 179 21.45 -4.62 55.92
C SER A 179 21.97 -5.41 57.15
N PRO A 180 22.92 -6.37 57.08
CA PRO A 180 23.21 -7.44 56.10
C PRO A 180 23.45 -8.82 56.76
N ALA A 181 23.43 -9.92 55.98
CA ALA A 181 24.24 -11.12 56.28
C ALA A 181 24.50 -11.97 55.02
N GLU A 182 25.78 -12.00 54.64
CA GLU A 182 26.57 -13.01 53.91
C GLU A 182 26.22 -14.49 54.27
N LEU A 183 26.49 -15.58 53.52
CA LEU A 183 27.49 -15.95 52.49
C LEU A 183 27.14 -17.37 51.91
N GLN A 184 27.76 -17.71 50.76
CA GLN A 184 28.22 -19.05 50.29
C GLN A 184 27.34 -20.01 49.46
N GLN A 185 27.57 -19.94 48.13
CA GLN A 185 28.19 -20.93 47.22
C GLN A 185 27.79 -22.44 47.17
N GLU A 186 27.57 -22.84 45.90
CA GLU A 186 28.03 -24.07 45.19
C GLU A 186 27.18 -25.36 45.15
N GLY A 187 26.71 -25.69 43.93
CA GLY A 187 27.05 -26.94 43.24
C GLY A 187 26.07 -28.12 43.31
N HIS A 188 25.34 -28.40 42.23
CA HIS A 188 25.47 -29.62 41.40
C HIS A 188 24.34 -29.74 40.35
N ALA A 189 24.68 -30.43 39.25
CA ALA A 189 23.97 -30.56 37.99
C ALA A 189 23.19 -31.88 37.84
N SER A 190 22.36 -31.94 36.78
CA SER A 190 21.62 -33.09 36.21
C SER A 190 20.52 -33.67 37.12
N GLU A 191 19.34 -34.09 36.70
CA GLU A 191 18.77 -34.60 35.44
C GLU A 191 17.27 -34.80 35.83
N GLU A 192 16.21 -34.36 35.14
CA GLU A 192 15.53 -34.95 33.98
C GLU A 192 14.16 -34.24 33.92
N ALA A 193 13.85 -33.54 32.82
CA ALA A 193 12.80 -33.92 31.88
C ALA A 193 11.44 -34.31 32.50
N THR A 194 10.53 -33.32 32.61
CA THR A 194 9.12 -33.31 32.13
C THR A 194 8.24 -32.40 33.00
N ALA A 195 8.19 -31.09 32.71
CA ALA A 195 7.01 -30.29 33.06
C ALA A 195 6.90 -29.07 32.15
N GLN A 196 5.73 -29.00 31.53
CA GLN A 196 5.19 -28.02 30.61
C GLN A 196 5.54 -26.55 30.87
N ILE A 197 5.69 -25.85 29.75
CA ILE A 197 5.73 -24.41 29.58
C ILE A 197 4.55 -23.78 30.34
N ILE A 198 4.82 -23.18 31.51
CA ILE A 198 3.91 -22.24 32.14
C ILE A 198 4.20 -20.88 31.53
N THR A 199 3.22 -20.32 30.83
CA THR A 199 3.34 -19.03 30.18
C THR A 199 3.37 -17.90 31.21
N GLU A 200 3.99 -16.77 30.88
CA GLU A 200 4.12 -15.59 31.75
C GLU A 200 2.76 -15.07 32.27
N ALA A 201 1.66 -15.38 31.56
CA ALA A 201 0.28 -15.11 31.97
C ALA A 201 -0.21 -16.00 33.13
N GLU A 202 0.20 -17.27 33.18
CA GLU A 202 -0.16 -18.20 34.25
C GLU A 202 0.59 -17.90 35.54
N LEU A 203 1.82 -17.36 35.46
CA LEU A 203 2.54 -16.84 36.63
C LEU A 203 1.84 -15.60 37.23
N GLY A 204 1.25 -14.75 36.39
CA GLY A 204 0.41 -13.64 36.85
C GLY A 204 -0.87 -14.11 37.55
N LEU A 205 -1.52 -15.15 37.01
CA LEU A 205 -2.73 -15.73 37.58
C LEU A 205 -2.46 -16.41 38.93
N ILE A 206 -1.31 -17.07 39.08
CA ILE A 206 -0.88 -17.67 40.35
C ILE A 206 -0.66 -16.58 41.42
N ALA A 207 0.01 -15.49 41.07
CA ALA A 207 0.22 -14.38 42.00
C ALA A 207 -1.09 -13.71 42.46
N GLU A 208 -2.08 -13.59 41.57
CA GLU A 208 -3.40 -13.08 41.93
C GLU A 208 -4.16 -14.04 42.87
N LYS A 209 -4.10 -15.35 42.60
CA LYS A 209 -4.75 -16.36 43.45
C LYS A 209 -4.09 -16.50 44.82
N ASP A 210 -2.77 -16.33 44.91
CA ASP A 210 -2.06 -16.30 46.19
C ASP A 210 -2.46 -15.08 47.03
N ALA A 211 -2.70 -13.92 46.41
CA ALA A 211 -3.22 -12.74 47.11
C ALA A 211 -4.65 -12.94 47.62
N GLU A 212 -5.49 -13.64 46.85
CA GLU A 212 -6.86 -13.98 47.24
C GLU A 212 -6.91 -14.99 48.40
N ILE A 213 -6.03 -16.01 48.38
CA ILE A 213 -5.85 -16.95 49.50
C ILE A 213 -5.42 -16.20 50.77
N GLY A 214 -4.54 -15.19 50.64
CA GLY A 214 -4.12 -14.33 51.75
C GLY A 214 -5.31 -13.60 52.40
N ARG A 215 -6.19 -13.00 51.60
CA ARG A 215 -7.40 -12.31 52.10
C ARG A 215 -8.38 -13.26 52.80
N LEU A 216 -8.58 -14.46 52.24
CA LEU A 216 -9.48 -15.46 52.83
C LEU A 216 -8.95 -15.97 54.18
N ARG A 217 -7.64 -16.14 54.33
CA ARG A 217 -7.02 -16.53 55.62
C ARG A 217 -7.18 -15.45 56.69
N GLU A 218 -7.05 -14.18 56.33
CA GLU A 218 -7.27 -13.08 57.27
C GLU A 218 -8.73 -13.02 57.73
N LYS A 219 -9.68 -13.27 56.81
CA LYS A 219 -11.11 -13.34 57.14
C LYS A 219 -11.43 -14.48 58.11
N ILE A 220 -10.89 -15.68 57.87
CA ILE A 220 -11.05 -16.83 58.77
C ILE A 220 -10.53 -16.50 60.17
N LYS A 221 -9.39 -15.80 60.27
CA LYS A 221 -8.81 -15.40 61.55
C LYS A 221 -9.70 -14.42 62.32
N ILE A 222 -10.36 -13.49 61.63
CA ILE A 222 -11.34 -12.57 62.23
C ILE A 222 -12.55 -13.36 62.75
N ASP A 223 -13.10 -14.26 61.92
CA ASP A 223 -14.26 -15.08 62.28
C ASP A 223 -13.96 -16.01 63.48
N GLU A 224 -12.75 -16.56 63.57
CA GLU A 224 -12.30 -17.35 64.74
C GLU A 224 -12.19 -16.50 66.01
N GLN A 225 -11.74 -15.25 65.88
CA GLN A 225 -11.64 -14.32 67.00
C GLN A 225 -13.02 -13.88 67.50
N GLU A 226 -13.98 -13.67 66.60
CA GLU A 226 -15.37 -13.43 66.98
C GLU A 226 -15.99 -14.67 67.68
N LEU A 227 -15.72 -15.88 67.18
CA LEU A 227 -16.22 -17.11 67.79
C LEU A 227 -15.68 -17.30 69.22
N THR A 228 -14.42 -16.96 69.47
CA THR A 228 -13.84 -17.00 70.82
C THR A 228 -14.45 -15.95 71.74
N ASN A 229 -14.71 -14.74 71.25
CA ASN A 229 -15.44 -13.72 72.00
C ASN A 229 -16.88 -14.16 72.35
N PHE A 230 -17.59 -14.80 71.41
CA PHE A 230 -18.93 -15.35 71.67
C PHE A 230 -18.92 -16.46 72.71
N LYS A 231 -17.93 -17.36 72.67
CA LYS A 231 -17.78 -18.43 73.68
C LYS A 231 -17.45 -17.86 75.07
N ALA A 232 -16.61 -16.83 75.14
CA ALA A 232 -16.30 -16.14 76.39
C ALA A 232 -17.52 -15.44 76.99
N ALA A 233 -18.32 -14.76 76.15
CA ALA A 233 -19.57 -14.16 76.58
C ALA A 233 -20.58 -15.21 77.07
N ALA A 234 -20.72 -16.34 76.37
CA ALA A 234 -21.60 -17.43 76.80
C ALA A 234 -21.18 -18.02 78.15
N ALA A 235 -19.87 -18.23 78.38
CA ALA A 235 -19.35 -18.71 79.66
C ALA A 235 -19.63 -17.73 80.81
N HIS A 236 -19.44 -16.42 80.57
CA HIS A 236 -19.77 -15.38 81.56
C HIS A 236 -21.26 -15.39 81.94
N TRP A 237 -22.16 -15.52 80.95
CA TRP A 237 -23.60 -15.62 81.23
C TRP A 237 -23.98 -16.88 81.99
N GLN A 238 -23.28 -17.99 81.75
CA GLN A 238 -23.49 -19.24 82.47
C GLN A 238 -23.01 -19.15 83.93
N GLU A 239 -21.91 -18.45 84.19
CA GLU A 239 -21.40 -18.16 85.54
C GLU A 239 -22.34 -17.23 86.33
N VAL A 240 -22.90 -16.20 85.68
CA VAL A 240 -23.92 -15.32 86.28
C VAL A 240 -25.18 -16.12 86.65
N ALA A 241 -25.63 -17.02 85.78
CA ALA A 241 -26.78 -17.88 86.04
C ALA A 241 -26.55 -18.89 87.17
N GLU A 242 -25.31 -19.33 87.42
CA GLU A 242 -24.94 -20.18 88.55
C GLU A 242 -24.81 -19.40 89.87
N GLN A 243 -24.35 -18.14 89.82
CA GLN A 243 -24.34 -17.25 90.99
C GLN A 243 -25.74 -16.87 91.46
N GLU A 244 -26.71 -16.73 90.55
CA GLU A 244 -28.11 -16.42 90.91
C GLU A 244 -28.89 -17.61 91.50
N LYS A 245 -28.40 -18.86 91.35
CA LYS A 245 -29.03 -20.05 91.99
C LYS A 245 -28.82 -20.13 93.50
N GLY A 246 -28.01 -19.25 94.10
CA GLY A 246 -27.72 -19.23 95.53
C GLY A 246 -28.61 -18.30 96.39
N GLY A 247 -29.54 -17.55 95.81
CA GLY A 247 -30.23 -16.48 96.52
C GLY A 247 -31.73 -16.39 96.28
N ARG A 248 -32.49 -16.67 97.35
CA ARG A 248 -33.85 -16.17 97.68
C ARG A 248 -35.05 -16.99 97.18
N ALA A 249 -35.67 -17.64 98.15
CA ALA A 249 -37.03 -18.18 98.09
C ALA A 249 -38.09 -17.15 98.57
N GLN A 250 -37.98 -15.87 98.17
CA GLN A 250 -38.94 -14.85 98.65
C GLN A 250 -39.17 -13.66 97.70
N ASP A 251 -39.08 -13.86 96.38
CA ASP A 251 -39.45 -12.86 95.35
C ASP A 251 -40.16 -13.50 94.14
N ASN A 252 -41.04 -14.48 94.38
CA ASN A 252 -41.64 -15.29 93.30
C ASN A 252 -42.72 -14.54 92.48
N GLU A 253 -43.35 -13.51 93.05
CA GLU A 253 -44.49 -12.81 92.42
C GLU A 253 -44.04 -11.67 91.47
N VAL A 254 -42.91 -11.00 91.77
CA VAL A 254 -42.30 -10.00 90.88
C VAL A 254 -41.57 -10.68 89.72
N ALA A 255 -40.97 -11.86 89.97
CA ALA A 255 -40.35 -12.68 88.96
C ALA A 255 -41.38 -13.20 87.94
N GLU A 256 -42.56 -13.65 88.37
CA GLU A 256 -43.63 -14.11 87.46
C GLU A 256 -44.16 -12.98 86.55
N SER A 257 -44.37 -11.77 87.08
CA SER A 257 -44.78 -10.60 86.27
C SER A 257 -43.70 -10.15 85.27
N TYR A 258 -42.43 -10.22 85.67
CA TYR A 258 -41.30 -9.93 84.77
C TYR A 258 -41.15 -11.02 83.70
N ILE A 259 -41.36 -12.30 84.05
CA ILE A 259 -41.37 -13.42 83.11
C ILE A 259 -42.50 -13.24 82.09
N ASP A 260 -43.72 -12.89 82.50
CA ASP A 260 -44.84 -12.69 81.56
C ASP A 260 -44.62 -11.51 80.61
N THR A 261 -44.02 -10.41 81.08
CA THR A 261 -43.67 -9.27 80.21
C THR A 261 -42.53 -9.59 79.24
N VAL A 262 -41.52 -10.35 79.69
CA VAL A 262 -40.44 -10.84 78.83
C VAL A 262 -40.96 -11.86 77.81
N VAL A 263 -41.83 -12.78 78.22
CA VAL A 263 -42.48 -13.76 77.32
C VAL A 263 -43.37 -13.06 76.29
N GLY A 264 -44.13 -12.03 76.70
CA GLY A 264 -44.92 -11.21 75.79
C GLY A 264 -44.06 -10.47 74.76
N ARG A 265 -42.96 -9.86 75.21
CA ARG A 265 -41.98 -9.20 74.32
C ARG A 265 -41.30 -10.19 73.39
N ASN A 266 -40.94 -11.38 73.86
CA ASN A 266 -40.36 -12.43 73.02
C ASN A 266 -41.34 -12.89 71.95
N ARG A 267 -42.64 -13.06 72.27
CA ARG A 267 -43.67 -13.36 71.27
C ARG A 267 -43.79 -12.24 70.23
N GLN A 268 -43.74 -10.98 70.64
CA GLN A 268 -43.74 -9.85 69.71
C GLN A 268 -42.50 -9.87 68.81
N MET A 269 -41.32 -10.10 69.39
CA MET A 269 -40.08 -10.25 68.61
C MET A 269 -40.15 -11.44 67.65
N ASP A 270 -40.75 -12.57 68.05
CA ASP A 270 -40.94 -13.72 67.16
C ASP A 270 -41.85 -13.37 65.98
N THR A 271 -42.90 -12.56 66.19
CA THR A 271 -43.75 -12.07 65.08
C THR A 271 -43.03 -11.09 64.17
N GLU A 272 -42.19 -10.20 64.71
CA GLU A 272 -41.36 -9.28 63.93
C GLU A 272 -40.29 -10.03 63.14
N ILE A 273 -39.64 -11.04 63.74
CA ILE A 273 -38.69 -11.93 63.07
C ILE A 273 -39.38 -12.68 61.94
N ALA A 274 -40.59 -13.20 62.15
CA ALA A 274 -41.35 -13.89 61.11
C ALA A 274 -41.69 -12.95 59.92
N HIS A 275 -42.11 -11.72 60.21
CA HIS A 275 -42.38 -10.72 59.18
C HIS A 275 -41.11 -10.32 58.40
N LEU A 276 -40.01 -10.07 59.10
CA LEU A 276 -38.72 -9.76 58.47
C LEU A 276 -38.21 -10.93 57.61
N LYS A 277 -38.40 -12.18 58.07
CA LYS A 277 -38.10 -13.36 57.25
C LYS A 277 -38.92 -13.38 55.97
N GLY A 278 -40.20 -13.05 56.02
CA GLY A 278 -41.05 -12.92 54.83
C GLY A 278 -40.50 -11.90 53.83
N ILE A 279 -40.16 -10.69 54.30
CA ILE A 279 -39.56 -9.65 53.46
C ILE A 279 -38.23 -10.11 52.84
N VAL A 280 -37.37 -10.79 53.61
CA VAL A 280 -36.11 -11.31 53.09
C VAL A 280 -36.34 -12.35 52.00
N THR A 281 -37.34 -13.23 52.16
CA THR A 281 -37.70 -14.22 51.13
C THR A 281 -38.20 -13.54 49.85
N GLU A 282 -39.11 -12.56 49.96
CA GLU A 282 -39.59 -11.78 48.80
C GLU A 282 -38.44 -11.05 48.10
N LEU A 283 -37.54 -10.40 48.85
CA LEU A 283 -36.36 -9.75 48.30
C LEU A 283 -35.43 -10.75 47.60
N THR A 284 -35.26 -11.94 48.17
CA THR A 284 -34.43 -12.99 47.55
C THR A 284 -35.03 -13.43 46.22
N GLU A 285 -36.34 -13.69 46.17
CA GLU A 285 -37.05 -14.06 44.94
C GLU A 285 -36.97 -12.95 43.88
N THR A 286 -37.15 -11.68 44.26
CA THR A 286 -37.01 -10.57 43.31
C THR A 286 -35.58 -10.43 42.78
N CYS A 287 -34.56 -10.60 43.62
CA CYS A 287 -33.16 -10.61 43.19
C CYS A 287 -32.87 -11.77 42.23
N GLU A 288 -33.42 -12.96 42.47
CA GLU A 288 -33.28 -14.11 41.57
C GLU A 288 -33.93 -13.82 40.20
N THR A 289 -35.16 -13.27 40.18
CA THR A 289 -35.83 -12.90 38.92
C THR A 289 -35.03 -11.85 38.13
N LEU A 290 -34.59 -10.78 38.78
CA LEU A 290 -33.75 -9.75 38.14
C LEU A 290 -32.41 -10.31 37.64
N GLY A 291 -31.82 -11.26 38.37
CA GLY A 291 -30.63 -11.99 37.91
C GLY A 291 -30.88 -12.73 36.60
N THR A 292 -31.98 -13.48 36.52
CA THR A 292 -32.34 -14.21 35.28
C THR A 292 -32.66 -13.28 34.11
N GLU A 293 -33.36 -12.16 34.35
CA GLU A 293 -33.65 -11.16 33.32
C GLU A 293 -32.38 -10.50 32.78
N LEU A 294 -31.44 -10.17 33.68
CA LEU A 294 -30.14 -9.61 33.29
C LEU A 294 -29.31 -10.61 32.47
N GLU A 295 -29.32 -11.90 32.82
CA GLU A 295 -28.66 -12.95 32.04
C GLU A 295 -29.26 -13.13 30.65
N VAL A 296 -30.59 -13.02 30.52
CA VAL A 296 -31.26 -13.06 29.20
C VAL A 296 -30.92 -11.83 28.38
N ALA A 297 -30.93 -10.64 28.98
CA ALA A 297 -30.56 -9.40 28.31
C ALA A 297 -29.10 -9.41 27.84
N ASN A 298 -28.17 -9.89 28.67
CA ASN A 298 -26.75 -10.03 28.31
C ASN A 298 -26.55 -11.02 27.16
N ARG A 299 -27.25 -12.17 27.16
CA ARG A 299 -27.22 -13.12 26.04
C ARG A 299 -27.76 -12.52 24.75
N SER A 300 -28.85 -11.74 24.83
CA SER A 300 -29.41 -11.05 23.66
C SER A 300 -28.44 -10.02 23.09
N LEU A 301 -27.83 -9.20 23.96
CA LEU A 301 -26.83 -8.22 23.53
C LEU A 301 -25.62 -8.89 22.89
N GLN A 302 -25.11 -9.97 23.48
CA GLN A 302 -23.97 -10.69 22.92
C GLN A 302 -24.29 -11.24 21.52
N LYS A 303 -25.49 -11.80 21.34
CA LYS A 303 -25.94 -12.26 20.02
C LYS A 303 -26.02 -11.11 19.01
N ASP A 304 -26.58 -9.96 19.39
CA ASP A 304 -26.65 -8.78 18.49
C ASP A 304 -25.25 -8.28 18.10
N TYR A 305 -24.26 -8.36 19.00
CA TYR A 305 -22.86 -8.03 18.70
C TYR A 305 -22.24 -9.03 17.72
N GLU A 306 -22.51 -10.32 17.89
CA GLU A 306 -22.04 -11.38 16.98
C GLU A 306 -22.67 -11.22 15.58
N ASP A 307 -23.98 -11.03 15.50
CA ASP A 307 -24.71 -10.81 14.23
C ASP A 307 -24.20 -9.56 13.49
N ARG A 308 -23.92 -8.46 14.21
CA ARG A 308 -23.31 -7.25 13.61
C ARG A 308 -21.90 -7.52 13.09
N ARG A 309 -21.09 -8.24 13.87
CA ARG A 309 -19.71 -8.57 13.47
C ARG A 309 -19.70 -9.47 12.23
N GLU A 310 -20.61 -10.45 12.14
CA GLU A 310 -20.78 -11.28 10.96
C GLU A 310 -21.23 -10.47 9.75
N SER A 311 -22.18 -9.54 9.94
CA SER A 311 -22.62 -8.64 8.87
C SER A 311 -21.50 -7.72 8.37
N GLU A 312 -20.67 -7.19 9.27
CA GLU A 312 -19.51 -6.36 8.91
C GLU A 312 -18.44 -7.17 8.16
N ALA A 313 -18.17 -8.40 8.59
CA ALA A 313 -17.27 -9.30 7.88
C ALA A 313 -17.78 -9.63 6.46
N MET A 314 -19.07 -9.91 6.32
CA MET A 314 -19.69 -10.16 5.01
C MET A 314 -19.63 -8.92 4.10
N HIS A 315 -19.83 -7.71 4.65
CA HIS A 315 -19.66 -6.47 3.89
C HIS A 315 -18.23 -6.25 3.43
N TYR A 316 -17.26 -6.51 4.29
CA TYR A 316 -15.84 -6.40 3.95
C TYR A 316 -15.46 -7.37 2.82
N ASP A 317 -15.89 -8.62 2.89
CA ASP A 317 -15.65 -9.62 1.83
C ASP A 317 -16.33 -9.23 0.51
N ALA A 318 -17.54 -8.66 0.56
CA ALA A 318 -18.23 -8.15 -0.61
C ALA A 318 -17.50 -6.96 -1.27
N GLU A 319 -16.94 -6.04 -0.47
CA GLU A 319 -16.13 -4.92 -0.97
C GLU A 319 -14.81 -5.40 -1.59
N GLN A 320 -14.17 -6.41 -0.99
CA GLN A 320 -12.99 -7.04 -1.57
C GLN A 320 -13.30 -7.71 -2.90
N ALA A 321 -14.39 -8.48 -2.96
CA ALA A 321 -14.84 -9.12 -4.20
C ALA A 321 -15.16 -8.10 -5.29
N ALA A 322 -15.86 -7.00 -4.95
CA ALA A 322 -16.15 -5.92 -5.89
C ALA A 322 -14.87 -5.26 -6.43
N THR A 323 -13.87 -5.04 -5.56
CA THR A 323 -12.57 -4.50 -5.97
C THR A 323 -11.84 -5.45 -6.91
N GLN A 324 -11.87 -6.77 -6.62
CA GLN A 324 -11.25 -7.78 -7.48
C GLN A 324 -11.93 -7.88 -8.84
N ILE A 325 -13.26 -7.82 -8.89
CA ILE A 325 -14.03 -7.79 -10.15
C ILE A 325 -13.63 -6.57 -10.99
N MET A 326 -13.58 -5.38 -10.37
CA MET A 326 -13.19 -4.16 -11.07
C MET A 326 -11.77 -4.26 -11.67
N LEU A 327 -10.81 -4.85 -10.94
CA LEU A 327 -9.45 -5.07 -11.44
C LEU A 327 -9.42 -6.06 -12.62
N LEU A 328 -10.17 -7.16 -12.52
CA LEU A 328 -10.27 -8.15 -13.60
C LEU A 328 -10.94 -7.58 -14.85
N GLU A 329 -11.97 -6.74 -14.70
CA GLU A 329 -12.62 -6.05 -15.83
C GLU A 329 -11.68 -5.05 -16.51
N ALA A 330 -10.90 -4.30 -15.74
CA ALA A 330 -9.91 -3.38 -16.27
C ALA A 330 -8.83 -4.11 -17.08
N GLU A 331 -8.32 -5.24 -16.56
CA GLU A 331 -7.33 -6.06 -17.25
C GLU A 331 -7.92 -6.73 -18.51
N ASN A 332 -9.16 -7.20 -18.46
CA ASN A 332 -9.84 -7.76 -19.63
C ASN A 332 -9.99 -6.69 -20.75
N LYS A 333 -10.37 -5.45 -20.40
CA LYS A 333 -10.40 -4.34 -21.36
C LYS A 333 -9.01 -4.07 -21.95
N ARG A 334 -7.95 -4.08 -21.13
CA ARG A 334 -6.56 -3.92 -21.61
C ARG A 334 -6.20 -5.01 -22.62
N LEU A 335 -6.44 -6.28 -22.29
CA LEU A 335 -6.16 -7.41 -23.16
C LEU A 335 -6.96 -7.37 -24.47
N GLN A 336 -8.23 -6.93 -24.43
CA GLN A 336 -9.03 -6.74 -25.64
C GLN A 336 -8.44 -5.69 -26.58
N THR A 337 -7.93 -4.57 -26.03
CA THR A 337 -7.27 -3.54 -26.84
C THR A 337 -5.97 -4.05 -27.45
N GLU A 338 -5.18 -4.80 -26.69
CA GLU A 338 -3.93 -5.41 -27.15
C GLU A 338 -4.18 -6.44 -28.27
N ALA A 339 -5.19 -7.29 -28.10
CA ALA A 339 -5.60 -8.26 -29.12
C ALA A 339 -6.06 -7.58 -30.43
N ARG A 340 -6.76 -6.44 -30.32
CA ARG A 340 -7.16 -5.65 -31.49
C ARG A 340 -5.96 -5.09 -32.24
N ILE A 341 -5.00 -4.49 -31.52
CA ILE A 341 -3.77 -3.96 -32.13
C ILE A 341 -2.97 -5.08 -32.80
N ALA A 342 -2.85 -6.24 -32.15
CA ALA A 342 -2.16 -7.40 -32.72
C ALA A 342 -2.82 -7.89 -34.02
N ASN A 343 -4.16 -7.92 -34.06
CA ASN A 343 -4.90 -8.27 -35.27
C ASN A 343 -4.69 -7.27 -36.41
N ASP A 344 -4.72 -5.96 -36.11
CA ASP A 344 -4.47 -4.91 -37.11
C ASP A 344 -3.05 -5.02 -37.70
N VAL A 345 -2.05 -5.31 -36.85
CA VAL A 345 -0.65 -5.54 -37.30
C VAL A 345 -0.56 -6.80 -38.16
N ALA A 346 -1.20 -7.89 -37.75
CA ALA A 346 -1.21 -9.14 -38.50
C ALA A 346 -1.89 -8.96 -39.88
N GLU A 347 -2.97 -8.18 -39.96
CA GLU A 347 -3.65 -7.87 -41.22
C GLU A 347 -2.76 -7.02 -42.14
N ASN A 348 -2.10 -6.00 -41.59
CA ASN A 348 -1.13 -5.19 -42.34
C ASN A 348 0.00 -6.07 -42.91
N LEU A 349 0.60 -6.93 -42.09
CA LEU A 349 1.65 -7.85 -42.54
C LEU A 349 1.15 -8.81 -43.62
N ARG A 350 -0.05 -9.39 -43.47
CA ARG A 350 -0.66 -10.24 -44.51
C ARG A 350 -0.87 -9.48 -45.82
N SER A 351 -1.35 -8.23 -45.75
CA SER A 351 -1.53 -7.40 -46.95
C SER A 351 -0.20 -7.14 -47.66
N ARG A 352 0.87 -6.86 -46.91
CA ARG A 352 2.20 -6.59 -47.43
C ARG A 352 2.86 -7.85 -47.99
N VAL A 353 2.65 -9.00 -47.37
CA VAL A 353 3.09 -10.30 -47.91
C VAL A 353 2.40 -10.58 -49.25
N ARG A 354 1.07 -10.37 -49.36
CA ARG A 354 0.36 -10.52 -50.65
C ARG A 354 0.93 -9.61 -51.74
N VAL A 355 1.20 -8.34 -51.43
CA VAL A 355 1.83 -7.42 -52.39
C VAL A 355 3.19 -7.94 -52.84
N LEU A 356 4.02 -8.44 -51.91
CA LEU A 356 5.33 -9.01 -52.25
C LEU A 356 5.22 -10.31 -53.04
N GLU A 357 4.20 -11.13 -52.80
CA GLU A 357 3.91 -12.35 -53.57
C GLU A 357 3.46 -12.01 -54.99
N ASP A 358 2.54 -11.06 -55.16
CA ASP A 358 2.11 -10.57 -56.47
C ASP A 358 3.27 -9.95 -57.25
N GLU A 359 4.11 -9.15 -56.58
CA GLU A 359 5.35 -8.61 -57.16
C GLU A 359 6.26 -9.75 -57.60
N ARG A 360 6.51 -10.74 -56.73
CA ARG A 360 7.35 -11.91 -57.04
C ARG A 360 6.82 -12.70 -58.23
N GLU A 361 5.51 -12.88 -58.36
CA GLU A 361 4.89 -13.57 -59.49
C GLU A 361 5.04 -12.80 -60.81
N ARG A 362 4.76 -11.49 -60.80
CA ARG A 362 4.99 -10.62 -61.98
C ARG A 362 6.45 -10.63 -62.44
N ASN A 363 7.33 -10.81 -61.47
CA ASN A 363 8.77 -10.75 -61.61
C ASN A 363 9.43 -12.13 -61.77
N ARG A 364 8.64 -13.19 -61.96
CA ARG A 364 9.14 -14.55 -62.13
C ARG A 364 10.03 -14.63 -63.38
N GLY A 365 11.26 -15.11 -63.20
CA GLY A 365 12.27 -15.20 -64.27
C GLY A 365 13.24 -14.01 -64.34
N PHE A 366 13.03 -12.97 -63.52
CA PHE A 366 13.95 -11.85 -63.38
C PHE A 366 14.72 -11.94 -62.05
N VAL A 367 15.99 -11.57 -62.07
CA VAL A 367 16.80 -11.32 -60.87
C VAL A 367 16.77 -9.83 -60.60
N PHE A 368 16.33 -9.44 -59.41
CA PHE A 368 16.29 -8.04 -58.94
C PHE A 368 17.44 -7.82 -57.98
N LEU A 369 18.24 -6.80 -58.29
CA LEU A 369 19.28 -6.32 -57.39
C LEU A 369 18.78 -5.05 -56.72
N ARG A 370 18.66 -5.10 -55.38
CA ARG A 370 18.35 -3.91 -54.58
C ARG A 370 19.66 -3.19 -54.28
N LEU A 371 19.88 -2.08 -54.96
CA LEU A 371 21.07 -1.25 -54.78
C LEU A 371 20.66 0.05 -54.07
N PRO A 372 21.22 0.36 -52.89
CA PRO A 372 21.00 1.66 -52.28
C PRO A 372 21.62 2.75 -53.16
N ILE A 373 20.90 3.85 -53.38
CA ILE A 373 21.51 5.04 -53.98
C ILE A 373 22.28 5.72 -52.86
N LEU A 374 23.61 5.65 -52.91
CA LEU A 374 24.49 6.39 -52.01
C LEU A 374 24.94 7.65 -52.75
N PRO A 375 24.95 8.82 -52.08
CA PRO A 375 25.47 10.03 -52.70
C PRO A 375 26.93 9.80 -53.08
N GLY A 376 27.25 10.08 -54.35
CA GLY A 376 28.62 10.02 -54.84
C GLY A 376 29.40 11.26 -54.39
N ASP A 377 30.72 11.09 -54.25
CA ASP A 377 31.65 12.24 -54.27
C ASP A 377 31.60 12.95 -55.64
N HIS A 378 32.41 13.98 -55.82
CA HIS A 378 32.62 14.68 -57.10
C HIS A 378 32.77 13.69 -58.29
N PRO A 379 32.13 13.91 -59.46
CA PRO A 379 32.09 12.93 -60.56
C PRO A 379 33.46 12.47 -61.06
N ILE A 380 34.45 13.37 -61.11
CA ILE A 380 35.84 13.03 -61.43
C ILE A 380 36.40 11.93 -60.49
N ARG A 381 36.13 12.02 -59.19
CA ARG A 381 36.61 11.03 -58.21
C ARG A 381 35.88 9.71 -58.38
N GLN A 382 34.55 9.75 -58.56
CA GLN A 382 33.74 8.56 -58.84
C GLN A 382 34.15 7.86 -60.14
N ARG A 383 34.57 8.61 -61.16
CA ARG A 383 35.11 8.05 -62.41
C ARG A 383 36.45 7.36 -62.21
N ILE A 384 37.34 7.93 -61.39
CA ILE A 384 38.61 7.29 -61.01
C ILE A 384 38.33 5.99 -60.25
N ASP A 385 37.42 6.04 -59.27
CA ASP A 385 37.03 4.89 -58.45
C ASP A 385 36.36 3.80 -59.30
N LEU A 386 35.56 4.19 -60.30
CA LEU A 386 34.93 3.27 -61.25
C LEU A 386 35.99 2.53 -62.08
N ASN A 387 36.95 3.25 -62.66
CA ASN A 387 38.04 2.63 -63.42
C ASN A 387 38.89 1.71 -62.55
N ALA A 388 39.26 2.16 -61.35
CA ALA A 388 39.96 1.32 -60.38
C ALA A 388 39.14 0.10 -59.93
N GLY A 389 37.82 0.22 -59.88
CA GLY A 389 36.89 -0.89 -59.64
C GLY A 389 36.88 -1.89 -60.80
N ILE A 390 36.86 -1.41 -62.04
CA ILE A 390 36.92 -2.25 -63.26
C ILE A 390 38.22 -3.04 -63.28
N ASP A 391 39.36 -2.38 -63.05
CA ASP A 391 40.68 -3.02 -63.07
C ASP A 391 40.80 -4.08 -61.96
N ARG A 392 40.28 -3.79 -60.76
CA ARG A 392 40.20 -4.76 -59.66
C ARG A 392 39.32 -5.94 -60.00
N PHE A 393 38.13 -5.71 -60.55
CA PHE A 393 37.22 -6.78 -60.96
C PHE A 393 37.81 -7.67 -62.07
N ALA A 394 38.44 -7.07 -63.08
CA ALA A 394 39.12 -7.79 -64.16
C ALA A 394 40.27 -8.66 -63.61
N THR A 395 41.12 -8.07 -62.77
CA THR A 395 42.22 -8.79 -62.11
C THR A 395 41.69 -9.94 -61.25
N GLU A 396 40.63 -9.71 -60.49
CA GLU A 396 40.06 -10.75 -59.62
C GLU A 396 39.41 -11.88 -60.43
N ILE A 397 38.73 -11.60 -61.55
CA ILE A 397 38.22 -12.65 -62.46
C ILE A 397 39.36 -13.45 -63.07
N GLU A 398 40.44 -12.81 -63.50
CA GLU A 398 41.59 -13.46 -64.13
C GLU A 398 42.39 -14.33 -63.14
N LEU A 399 42.54 -13.86 -61.89
CA LEU A 399 43.21 -14.60 -60.82
C LEU A 399 42.34 -15.71 -60.24
N SER A 400 41.02 -15.55 -60.26
CA SER A 400 40.09 -16.49 -59.65
C SER A 400 39.76 -17.65 -60.59
N ALA A 401 40.67 -18.63 -60.63
CA ALA A 401 40.23 -20.00 -60.77
C ALA A 401 39.31 -20.35 -59.57
N MET A 402 37.99 -20.18 -59.74
CA MET A 402 36.88 -20.71 -58.91
C MET A 402 36.36 -19.97 -57.66
N ASN A 403 36.73 -18.72 -57.31
CA ASN A 403 35.99 -18.01 -56.24
C ASN A 403 34.83 -17.15 -56.77
N ARG A 404 33.72 -17.82 -57.12
CA ARG A 404 32.49 -17.18 -57.63
C ARG A 404 31.88 -16.18 -56.65
N GLU A 405 32.02 -16.41 -55.36
CA GLU A 405 31.48 -15.53 -54.31
C GLU A 405 32.25 -14.21 -54.28
N ARG A 406 33.58 -14.27 -54.37
CA ARG A 406 34.43 -13.07 -54.42
C ARG A 406 34.20 -12.27 -55.70
N ALA A 407 34.13 -12.94 -56.86
CA ALA A 407 33.79 -12.27 -58.12
C ALA A 407 32.40 -11.61 -58.05
N ALA A 408 31.41 -12.25 -57.44
CA ALA A 408 30.09 -11.65 -57.24
C ALA A 408 30.15 -10.41 -56.34
N SER A 409 30.89 -10.47 -55.22
CA SER A 409 31.09 -9.33 -54.32
C SER A 409 31.73 -8.13 -55.03
N GLU A 410 32.78 -8.35 -55.81
CA GLU A 410 33.45 -7.29 -56.59
C GLU A 410 32.52 -6.71 -57.67
N LEU A 411 31.71 -7.56 -58.33
CA LEU A 411 30.70 -7.09 -59.26
C LEU A 411 29.66 -6.18 -58.58
N PHE A 412 29.19 -6.56 -57.39
CA PHE A 412 28.25 -5.73 -56.61
C PHE A 412 28.87 -4.39 -56.21
N GLN A 413 30.13 -4.38 -55.79
CA GLN A 413 30.84 -3.13 -55.48
C GLN A 413 31.01 -2.26 -56.72
N LEU A 414 31.39 -2.84 -57.85
CA LEU A 414 31.52 -2.11 -59.11
C LEU A 414 30.19 -1.47 -59.54
N VAL A 415 29.09 -2.22 -59.43
CA VAL A 415 27.75 -1.71 -59.71
C VAL A 415 27.36 -0.59 -58.75
N GLN A 416 27.71 -0.70 -57.46
CA GLN A 416 27.45 0.34 -56.46
C GLN A 416 28.24 1.63 -56.76
N ILE A 417 29.52 1.53 -57.14
CA ILE A 417 30.35 2.67 -57.56
C ILE A 417 29.74 3.32 -58.81
N PHE A 418 29.26 2.53 -59.76
CA PHE A 418 28.59 3.05 -60.95
C PHE A 418 27.31 3.81 -60.60
N VAL A 419 26.48 3.32 -59.66
CA VAL A 419 25.31 4.06 -59.18
C VAL A 419 25.71 5.38 -58.51
N GLY A 420 26.78 5.39 -57.70
CA GLY A 420 27.32 6.60 -57.09
C GLY A 420 27.83 7.61 -58.11
N PHE A 421 28.48 7.14 -59.17
CA PHE A 421 28.89 7.97 -60.31
C PHE A 421 27.69 8.61 -61.03
N ILE A 422 26.65 7.84 -61.33
CA ILE A 422 25.43 8.39 -61.94
C ILE A 422 24.76 9.38 -61.01
N HIS A 423 24.75 9.14 -59.69
CA HIS A 423 24.23 10.11 -58.73
C HIS A 423 24.96 11.44 -58.83
N SER A 424 26.29 11.44 -58.76
CA SER A 424 27.05 12.70 -58.77
C SER A 424 26.96 13.42 -60.11
N GLU A 425 26.91 12.71 -61.23
CA GLU A 425 26.64 13.33 -62.54
C GLU A 425 25.24 13.97 -62.59
N MET A 426 24.21 13.32 -62.03
CA MET A 426 22.85 13.88 -61.98
C MET A 426 22.76 15.08 -61.04
N GLU A 427 23.51 15.09 -59.95
CA GLU A 427 23.63 16.21 -59.02
C GLU A 427 24.29 17.43 -59.70
N ASP A 428 25.40 17.22 -60.40
CA ASP A 428 26.11 18.27 -61.16
C ASP A 428 25.26 18.84 -62.32
N LEU A 429 24.47 17.98 -62.99
CA LEU A 429 23.56 18.40 -64.06
C LEU A 429 22.31 19.12 -63.55
N HIS A 430 21.92 18.90 -62.28
CA HIS A 430 20.72 19.43 -61.66
C HIS A 430 20.97 20.05 -60.27
N PRO A 431 21.84 21.08 -60.16
CA PRO A 431 22.34 21.58 -58.87
C PRO A 431 21.28 22.26 -57.98
N GLU A 432 20.06 22.46 -58.49
CA GLU A 432 18.97 23.16 -57.79
C GLU A 432 17.75 22.26 -57.54
N GLN A 433 17.82 20.96 -57.86
CA GLN A 433 16.70 20.04 -57.63
C GLN A 433 16.94 19.14 -56.43
N ASP A 434 16.00 19.17 -55.49
CA ASP A 434 16.06 18.39 -54.25
C ASP A 434 15.93 16.86 -54.46
N ASP A 435 15.45 16.41 -55.63
CA ASP A 435 15.20 14.99 -55.92
C ASP A 435 16.18 14.38 -56.94
N VAL A 436 17.49 14.47 -56.65
CA VAL A 436 18.54 13.78 -57.41
C VAL A 436 18.26 12.26 -57.48
N PHE A 437 17.74 11.67 -56.39
CA PHE A 437 17.38 10.25 -56.34
C PHE A 437 16.33 9.86 -57.39
N GLY A 438 15.33 10.70 -57.63
CA GLY A 438 14.32 10.49 -58.67
C GLY A 438 14.92 10.53 -60.09
N PHE A 439 15.94 11.34 -60.34
CA PHE A 439 16.67 11.35 -61.61
C PHE A 439 17.48 10.07 -61.81
N VAL A 440 18.21 9.63 -60.80
CA VAL A 440 18.97 8.36 -60.84
C VAL A 440 18.04 7.18 -61.14
N LYS A 441 16.87 7.10 -60.47
CA LYS A 441 15.87 6.05 -60.74
C LYS A 441 15.39 6.06 -62.20
N ARG A 442 15.05 7.25 -62.73
CA ARG A 442 14.59 7.41 -64.11
C ARG A 442 15.66 7.02 -65.12
N TYR A 443 16.92 7.37 -64.85
CA TYR A 443 18.07 6.99 -65.67
C TYR A 443 18.16 5.46 -65.80
N PHE A 444 18.24 4.74 -64.68
CA PHE A 444 18.34 3.28 -64.71
C PHE A 444 17.10 2.59 -65.29
N ALA A 445 15.90 3.11 -65.01
CA ALA A 445 14.67 2.60 -65.60
C ALA A 445 14.66 2.73 -67.13
N HIS A 446 15.06 3.90 -67.66
CA HIS A 446 15.14 4.15 -69.09
C HIS A 446 16.14 3.20 -69.77
N HIS A 447 17.35 3.08 -69.23
CA HIS A 447 18.39 2.23 -69.81
C HIS A 447 18.05 0.74 -69.73
N ASN A 448 17.43 0.28 -68.63
CA ASN A 448 16.93 -1.09 -68.53
C ASN A 448 15.84 -1.39 -69.57
N ALA A 449 14.86 -0.50 -69.73
CA ALA A 449 13.80 -0.67 -70.74
C ALA A 449 14.38 -0.79 -72.15
N ARG A 450 15.36 0.05 -72.49
CA ARG A 450 16.04 0.01 -73.79
C ARG A 450 16.85 -1.28 -73.98
N HIS A 451 17.53 -1.76 -72.94
CA HIS A 451 18.27 -3.02 -73.00
C HIS A 451 17.33 -4.21 -73.22
N LEU A 452 16.21 -4.27 -72.50
CA LEU A 452 15.18 -5.31 -72.67
C LEU A 452 14.58 -5.30 -74.08
N ALA A 453 14.27 -4.12 -74.63
CA ALA A 453 13.79 -3.99 -76.00
C ALA A 453 14.82 -4.50 -77.03
N THR A 454 16.12 -4.27 -76.76
CA THR A 454 17.20 -4.76 -77.63
C THR A 454 17.33 -6.28 -77.59
N LEU A 455 17.17 -6.90 -76.42
CA LEU A 455 17.19 -8.36 -76.27
C LEU A 455 16.00 -9.01 -76.98
N ALA A 456 14.79 -8.47 -76.80
CA ALA A 456 13.59 -8.96 -77.46
C ALA A 456 13.72 -8.90 -79.00
N GLY A 457 14.32 -7.85 -79.55
CA GLY A 457 14.58 -7.75 -80.98
C GLY A 457 15.60 -8.77 -81.51
N ARG A 458 16.54 -9.23 -80.68
CA ARG A 458 17.50 -10.29 -81.06
C ARG A 458 16.86 -11.67 -81.08
N GLU A 459 15.96 -11.97 -80.15
CA GLU A 459 15.20 -13.22 -80.12
C GLU A 459 14.22 -13.35 -81.29
N GLN A 460 13.74 -12.25 -81.87
CA GLN A 460 12.89 -12.27 -83.06
C GLN A 460 13.68 -12.42 -84.38
N ALA A 461 14.99 -12.16 -84.35
CA ALA A 461 15.85 -12.14 -85.54
C ALA A 461 16.69 -13.41 -85.71
N GLY A 462 16.84 -14.21 -84.67
CA GLY A 462 17.47 -15.54 -84.71
C GLY A 462 16.41 -16.63 -84.68
#